data_AF-A0A661ZNP9-F1
#
_entry.id   AF-A0A661ZNP9-F1
#
_cell.length_a   1.000
_cell.length_b   1.000
_cell.length_c   1.000
_cell.angle_alpha   90.00
_cell.angle_beta   90.00
_cell.angle_gamma   90.00
#
_symmetry.space_group_name_H-M   'P 1'
#
loop_
_entity.id
_entity.type
_entity.pdbx_description
1 polymer ?
#
loop_
_entity_poly.entity_id
_entity_poly.type
_entity_poly.pdbx_seq_one_letter_code
_entity_poly.pdbx_strand_id
1 'polypeptide(L)'
;MQINTREDTISNISSYLYLNPDKVRRVYKKHTSGFEKWDQKHHAEEYLLFPENLGETASLDETTFTYDELYTILTNKQGRAKNGSLVAMVHGTASKDIVSVFSKIPLEQREKVKEVTIDMARNMESAAKQLFTNAKIVTDRFHVVKLLLEVLQRVRVRYRWEAIDLENEAIRLAKINGIKYVPIVLQNGDTIKELLARSRFLLFRNQAKWTDCQKERAVILFTDVSHVSKPLLKSLPLLGL
;
A
#
# COMPACT_ATOMS: atom_id res chain seq x y z
N MET A 1 -20.83 -32.03 -21.36
CA MET A 1 -19.56 -31.35 -21.68
C MET A 1 -19.31 -30.32 -20.58
N GLN A 2 -18.44 -30.61 -19.60
CA GLN A 2 -18.06 -29.61 -18.59
C GLN A 2 -17.15 -28.60 -19.29
N ILE A 3 -17.67 -27.42 -19.58
CA ILE A 3 -16.87 -26.30 -20.08
C ILE A 3 -16.00 -25.86 -18.90
N ASN A 4 -14.71 -26.10 -18.99
CA ASN A 4 -13.74 -25.63 -18.00
C ASN A 4 -13.58 -24.12 -18.21
N THR A 5 -14.36 -23.32 -17.48
CA THR A 5 -14.32 -21.85 -17.56
C THR A 5 -13.17 -21.34 -16.70
N ARG A 6 -11.96 -21.35 -17.26
CA ARG A 6 -10.85 -20.58 -16.69
C ARG A 6 -11.17 -19.09 -16.83
N GLU A 7 -11.15 -18.36 -15.73
CA GLU A 7 -11.22 -16.90 -15.75
C GLU A 7 -9.98 -16.35 -16.46
N ASP A 8 -10.19 -15.48 -17.46
CA ASP A 8 -9.11 -14.84 -18.19
C ASP A 8 -9.47 -13.40 -18.51
N THR A 9 -8.45 -12.58 -18.77
CA THR A 9 -8.65 -11.16 -19.09
C THR A 9 -9.25 -11.00 -20.48
N ILE A 10 -10.06 -9.96 -20.68
CA ILE A 10 -10.62 -9.63 -22.00
C ILE A 10 -9.51 -9.47 -23.05
N SER A 11 -8.35 -8.92 -22.67
CA SER A 11 -7.19 -8.80 -23.54
C SER A 11 -6.68 -10.16 -24.02
N ASN A 12 -6.53 -11.12 -23.11
CA ASN A 12 -6.09 -12.48 -23.47
C ASN A 12 -7.13 -13.19 -24.35
N ILE A 13 -8.40 -13.12 -23.98
CA ILE A 13 -9.51 -13.69 -24.78
C ILE A 13 -9.51 -13.10 -26.19
N SER A 14 -9.33 -11.79 -26.31
CA SER A 14 -9.27 -11.12 -27.61
C SER A 14 -8.06 -11.59 -28.44
N SER A 15 -6.92 -11.84 -27.79
CA SER A 15 -5.72 -12.38 -28.45
C SER A 15 -5.93 -13.80 -28.97
N TYR A 16 -6.59 -14.68 -28.20
CA TYR A 16 -6.86 -16.06 -28.62
C TYR A 16 -7.78 -16.14 -29.84
N LEU A 17 -8.69 -15.17 -29.95
CA LEU A 17 -9.70 -15.10 -31.00
C LEU A 17 -9.33 -14.17 -32.16
N TYR A 18 -8.13 -13.56 -32.11
CA TYR A 18 -7.67 -12.56 -33.07
C TYR A 18 -8.67 -11.39 -33.27
N LEU A 19 -9.30 -10.96 -32.17
CA LEU A 19 -10.28 -9.87 -32.16
C LEU A 19 -9.69 -8.60 -31.57
N ASN A 20 -10.25 -7.45 -31.95
CA ASN A 20 -9.94 -6.19 -31.29
C ASN A 20 -10.45 -6.19 -29.83
N PRO A 21 -9.57 -5.95 -28.83
CA PRO A 21 -9.93 -5.98 -27.41
C PRO A 21 -11.09 -5.03 -27.03
N ASP A 22 -11.17 -3.85 -27.64
CA ASP A 22 -12.20 -2.86 -27.32
C ASP A 22 -13.56 -3.26 -27.87
N LYS A 23 -13.58 -3.97 -29.01
CA LYS A 23 -14.80 -4.58 -29.53
C LYS A 23 -15.30 -5.66 -28.56
N VAL A 24 -14.41 -6.52 -28.06
CA VAL A 24 -14.75 -7.55 -27.07
C VAL A 24 -15.25 -6.92 -25.77
N ARG A 25 -14.59 -5.88 -25.24
CA ARG A 25 -15.05 -5.12 -24.07
C ARG A 25 -16.46 -4.57 -24.26
N ARG A 26 -16.74 -3.96 -25.41
CA ARG A 26 -18.05 -3.39 -25.73
C ARG A 26 -19.14 -4.46 -25.79
N VAL A 27 -18.85 -5.59 -26.44
CA VAL A 27 -19.77 -6.73 -26.51
C VAL A 27 -20.01 -7.30 -25.11
N TYR A 28 -18.95 -7.46 -24.33
CA TYR A 28 -19.04 -7.95 -22.95
C TYR A 28 -19.98 -7.07 -22.12
N LYS A 29 -19.72 -5.76 -22.08
CA LYS A 29 -20.55 -4.80 -21.32
C LYS A 29 -22.01 -4.78 -21.78
N LYS A 30 -22.27 -4.79 -23.09
CA LYS A 30 -23.63 -4.58 -23.63
C LYS A 30 -24.46 -5.85 -23.75
N HIS A 31 -23.83 -7.01 -23.90
CA HIS A 31 -24.55 -8.22 -24.31
C HIS A 31 -24.32 -9.43 -23.40
N THR A 32 -23.15 -9.60 -22.78
CA THR A 32 -22.85 -10.86 -22.05
C THR A 32 -22.62 -10.70 -20.55
N SER A 33 -22.28 -9.52 -20.06
CA SER A 33 -22.04 -9.29 -18.62
C SER A 33 -23.32 -9.17 -17.79
N GLY A 34 -24.47 -8.96 -18.44
CA GLY A 34 -25.74 -8.68 -17.75
C GLY A 34 -25.83 -7.26 -17.18
N PHE A 35 -24.86 -6.38 -17.45
CA PHE A 35 -24.79 -5.02 -16.89
C PHE A 35 -26.08 -4.20 -17.08
N GLU A 36 -26.73 -4.31 -18.25
CA GLU A 36 -27.98 -3.58 -18.52
C GLU A 36 -29.16 -4.02 -17.65
N LYS A 37 -29.17 -5.28 -17.19
CA LYS A 37 -30.22 -5.87 -16.36
C LYS A 37 -29.84 -5.91 -14.87
N TRP A 38 -28.71 -5.30 -14.52
CA TRP A 38 -28.23 -5.32 -13.15
C TRP A 38 -29.14 -4.47 -12.26
N ASP A 39 -29.65 -5.09 -11.19
CA ASP A 39 -30.59 -4.51 -10.23
C ASP A 39 -30.02 -3.26 -9.54
N GLN A 40 -28.72 -3.27 -9.25
CA GLN A 40 -28.02 -2.16 -8.59
C GLN A 40 -27.57 -1.04 -9.55
N LYS A 41 -27.80 -1.18 -10.87
CA LYS A 41 -27.33 -0.22 -11.89
C LYS A 41 -27.71 1.23 -11.59
N HIS A 42 -28.90 1.46 -11.01
CA HIS A 42 -29.43 2.79 -10.74
C HIS A 42 -28.72 3.56 -9.63
N HIS A 43 -28.03 2.87 -8.71
CA HIS A 43 -27.26 3.48 -7.62
C HIS A 43 -25.77 3.06 -7.64
N ALA A 44 -25.33 2.38 -8.70
CA ALA A 44 -24.00 1.76 -8.78
C ALA A 44 -22.84 2.77 -8.74
N GLU A 45 -23.11 4.04 -9.05
CA GLU A 45 -22.14 5.14 -8.91
C GLU A 45 -21.91 5.50 -7.44
N GLU A 46 -22.93 5.39 -6.59
CA GLU A 46 -22.84 5.72 -5.17
C GLU A 46 -22.42 4.53 -4.32
N TYR A 47 -23.00 3.35 -4.56
CA TYR A 47 -22.63 2.16 -3.80
C TYR A 47 -23.00 0.85 -4.49
N LEU A 48 -22.32 -0.22 -4.06
CA LEU A 48 -22.57 -1.62 -4.42
C LEU A 48 -22.66 -2.47 -3.16
N LEU A 49 -23.54 -3.46 -3.16
CA LEU A 49 -23.76 -4.40 -2.06
C LEU A 49 -23.87 -5.83 -2.57
N PHE A 50 -23.14 -6.73 -1.94
CA PHE A 50 -23.18 -8.17 -2.13
C PHE A 50 -23.18 -8.84 -0.75
N PRO A 51 -24.29 -8.74 0.01
CA PRO A 51 -24.37 -9.24 1.39
C PRO A 51 -24.01 -10.72 1.52
N GLU A 52 -24.31 -11.52 0.50
CA GLU A 52 -23.99 -12.94 0.40
C GLU A 52 -22.49 -13.26 0.48
N ASN A 53 -21.63 -12.30 0.16
CA ASN A 53 -20.18 -12.46 0.20
C ASN A 53 -19.59 -12.22 1.59
N LEU A 54 -20.38 -11.71 2.55
CA LEU A 54 -19.91 -11.41 3.90
C LEU A 54 -19.56 -12.71 4.64
N GLY A 55 -18.32 -12.78 5.15
CA GLY A 55 -17.82 -13.92 5.93
C GLY A 55 -17.49 -13.54 7.36
N GLU A 56 -16.91 -14.48 8.12
CA GLU A 56 -16.49 -14.23 9.50
C GLU A 56 -15.34 -13.22 9.62
N THR A 57 -14.57 -13.02 8.54
CA THR A 57 -13.45 -12.07 8.51
C THR A 57 -13.60 -11.09 7.36
N ALA A 58 -13.54 -9.80 7.68
CA ALA A 58 -13.68 -8.72 6.72
C ALA A 58 -12.48 -7.76 6.74
N SER A 59 -12.30 -7.02 5.66
CA SER A 59 -11.42 -5.86 5.61
C SER A 59 -12.15 -4.64 5.09
N LEU A 60 -11.88 -3.50 5.70
CA LEU A 60 -12.35 -2.18 5.30
C LEU A 60 -11.15 -1.35 4.84
N ASP A 61 -11.17 -0.91 3.60
CA ASP A 61 -10.05 -0.18 2.99
C ASP A 61 -10.56 0.97 2.10
N GLU A 62 -9.68 1.94 1.82
CA GLU A 62 -9.93 3.05 0.91
C GLU A 62 -9.22 2.82 -0.42
N THR A 63 -9.85 3.18 -1.53
CA THR A 63 -9.22 3.18 -2.84
C THR A 63 -9.63 4.38 -3.67
N THR A 64 -8.84 4.67 -4.71
CA THR A 64 -9.12 5.71 -5.70
C THR A 64 -9.11 5.08 -7.09
N PHE A 65 -10.17 5.33 -7.88
CA PHE A 65 -10.23 4.91 -9.28
C PHE A 65 -9.86 6.05 -10.24
N THR A 66 -10.19 7.28 -9.84
CA THR A 66 -9.87 8.54 -10.53
C THR A 66 -9.25 9.50 -9.51
N TYR A 67 -8.49 10.50 -9.98
CA TYR A 67 -7.67 11.37 -9.12
C TYR A 67 -8.41 12.09 -7.96
N ASP A 68 -9.74 12.17 -7.96
CA ASP A 68 -10.54 12.84 -6.91
C ASP A 68 -11.66 11.97 -6.31
N GLU A 69 -11.82 10.71 -6.74
CA GLU A 69 -12.93 9.86 -6.27
C GLU A 69 -12.42 8.78 -5.32
N LEU A 70 -12.69 9.00 -4.02
CA LEU A 70 -12.38 8.04 -2.97
C LEU A 70 -13.56 7.09 -2.77
N TYR A 71 -13.26 5.81 -2.62
CA TYR A 71 -14.23 4.79 -2.33
C TYR A 71 -13.80 3.97 -1.12
N THR A 72 -14.77 3.62 -0.29
CA THR A 72 -14.59 2.65 0.80
C THR A 72 -15.06 1.28 0.34
N ILE A 73 -14.21 0.28 0.51
CA ILE A 73 -14.50 -1.10 0.10
C ILE A 73 -14.50 -2.02 1.32
N LEU A 74 -15.56 -2.81 1.44
CA LEU A 74 -15.65 -3.95 2.34
C LEU A 74 -15.39 -5.23 1.56
N THR A 75 -14.38 -6.00 1.97
CA THR A 75 -14.10 -7.30 1.36
C THR A 75 -14.04 -8.42 2.38
N ASN A 76 -14.41 -9.62 1.97
CA ASN A 76 -14.23 -10.85 2.72
C ASN A 76 -12.80 -11.37 2.51
N LYS A 77 -12.04 -11.46 3.61
CA LYS A 77 -10.64 -11.89 3.56
C LYS A 77 -10.48 -13.36 3.14
N GLN A 78 -11.47 -14.20 3.40
CA GLN A 78 -11.42 -15.62 3.06
C GLN A 78 -11.44 -15.84 1.54
N GLY A 79 -12.04 -14.92 0.78
CA GLY A 79 -12.09 -14.96 -0.68
C GLY A 79 -10.74 -14.68 -1.37
N ARG A 80 -9.73 -14.19 -0.64
CA ARG A 80 -8.37 -13.91 -1.15
C ARG A 80 -8.37 -13.06 -2.44
N ALA A 81 -9.22 -12.03 -2.48
CA ALA A 81 -9.39 -11.15 -3.63
C ALA A 81 -9.80 -11.85 -4.94
N LYS A 82 -10.44 -13.02 -4.83
CA LYS A 82 -11.09 -13.71 -5.96
C LYS A 82 -12.55 -13.32 -6.07
N ASN A 83 -13.23 -13.83 -7.09
CA ASN A 83 -14.68 -13.71 -7.22
C ASN A 83 -15.39 -14.12 -5.92
N GLY A 84 -16.38 -13.33 -5.49
CA GLY A 84 -17.06 -13.46 -4.20
C GLY A 84 -16.35 -12.82 -3.00
N SER A 85 -15.25 -12.09 -3.19
CA SER A 85 -14.59 -11.35 -2.09
C SER A 85 -15.20 -9.98 -1.82
N LEU A 86 -15.76 -9.32 -2.84
CA LEU A 86 -16.32 -7.97 -2.67
C LEU A 86 -17.68 -8.07 -1.94
N VAL A 87 -17.79 -7.43 -0.79
CA VAL A 87 -19.03 -7.42 0.00
C VAL A 87 -19.79 -6.12 -0.19
N ALA A 88 -19.07 -4.99 -0.17
CA ALA A 88 -19.69 -3.69 -0.37
C ALA A 88 -18.67 -2.68 -0.89
N MET A 89 -19.16 -1.66 -1.57
CA MET A 89 -18.38 -0.52 -2.03
C MET A 89 -19.22 0.73 -1.91
N VAL A 90 -18.64 1.83 -1.42
CA VAL A 90 -19.31 3.11 -1.20
C VAL A 90 -18.45 4.22 -1.75
N HIS A 91 -19.05 5.17 -2.46
CA HIS A 91 -18.43 6.43 -2.83
C HIS A 91 -18.32 7.31 -1.59
N GLY A 92 -17.09 7.72 -1.27
CA GLY A 92 -16.74 8.48 -0.08
C GLY A 92 -16.11 7.65 1.04
N THR A 93 -15.59 8.36 2.04
CA THR A 93 -14.86 7.81 3.19
C THR A 93 -15.41 8.31 4.53
N ALA A 94 -16.45 9.15 4.51
CA ALA A 94 -17.05 9.62 5.73
C ALA A 94 -17.75 8.47 6.45
N SER A 95 -17.52 8.34 7.76
CA SER A 95 -18.11 7.26 8.56
C SER A 95 -19.63 7.17 8.43
N LYS A 96 -20.32 8.32 8.29
CA LYS A 96 -21.78 8.36 8.11
C LYS A 96 -22.24 7.69 6.83
N ASP A 97 -21.52 7.89 5.73
CA ASP A 97 -21.88 7.35 4.41
C ASP A 97 -21.60 5.85 4.35
N ILE A 98 -20.47 5.44 4.93
CA ILE A 98 -20.12 4.02 5.07
C ILE A 98 -21.19 3.31 5.90
N VAL A 99 -21.55 3.88 7.06
CA VAL A 99 -22.54 3.29 7.96
C VAL A 99 -23.92 3.24 7.32
N SER A 100 -24.36 4.31 6.65
CA SER A 100 -25.70 4.38 6.04
C SER A 100 -25.91 3.31 4.97
N VAL A 101 -24.89 3.03 4.16
CA VAL A 101 -24.97 2.02 3.12
C VAL A 101 -24.75 0.62 3.68
N PHE A 102 -23.72 0.39 4.49
CA PHE A 102 -23.40 -0.95 4.97
C PHE A 102 -24.43 -1.46 5.98
N SER A 103 -25.19 -0.57 6.62
CA SER A 103 -26.32 -0.95 7.49
C SER A 103 -27.49 -1.56 6.72
N LYS A 104 -27.53 -1.44 5.38
CA LYS A 104 -28.47 -2.17 4.52
C LYS A 104 -28.21 -3.69 4.53
N ILE A 105 -27.00 -4.12 4.92
CA ILE A 105 -26.71 -5.53 5.18
C ILE A 105 -27.43 -5.93 6.48
N PRO A 106 -28.20 -7.03 6.48
CA PRO A 106 -28.95 -7.48 7.64
C PRO A 106 -28.06 -7.60 8.89
N LEU A 107 -28.58 -7.15 10.04
CA LEU A 107 -27.84 -7.16 11.31
C LEU A 107 -27.32 -8.57 11.64
N GLU A 108 -28.15 -9.60 11.44
CA GLU A 108 -27.77 -11.00 11.69
C GLU A 108 -26.54 -11.43 10.87
N GLN A 109 -26.37 -10.92 9.65
CA GLN A 109 -25.16 -11.19 8.86
C GLN A 109 -23.95 -10.42 9.38
N ARG A 110 -24.14 -9.16 9.78
CA ARG A 110 -23.06 -8.34 10.35
C ARG A 110 -22.56 -8.88 11.68
N GLU A 111 -23.44 -9.46 12.50
CA GLU A 111 -23.08 -10.08 13.77
C GLU A 111 -22.27 -11.38 13.63
N LYS A 112 -22.27 -12.00 12.44
CA LYS A 112 -21.43 -13.19 12.14
C LYS A 112 -19.95 -12.82 11.93
N VAL A 113 -19.65 -11.54 11.71
CA VAL A 113 -18.28 -11.06 11.55
C VAL A 113 -17.57 -11.10 12.90
N LYS A 114 -16.47 -11.85 12.97
CA LYS A 114 -15.64 -12.03 14.18
C LYS A 114 -14.41 -11.13 14.18
N GLU A 115 -13.90 -10.78 13.00
CA GLU A 115 -12.73 -9.91 12.85
C GLU A 115 -12.92 -8.96 11.68
N VAL A 116 -12.63 -7.67 11.90
CA VAL A 116 -12.56 -6.65 10.86
C VAL A 116 -11.18 -6.03 10.88
N THR A 117 -10.48 -6.13 9.75
CA THR A 117 -9.24 -5.40 9.57
C THR A 117 -9.49 -4.05 8.94
N ILE A 118 -8.93 -2.99 9.50
CA ILE A 118 -9.11 -1.62 9.02
C ILE A 118 -7.76 -0.95 8.78
N ASP A 119 -7.73 0.06 7.90
CA ASP A 119 -6.64 1.04 7.89
C ASP A 119 -6.62 1.86 9.20
N MET A 120 -5.52 2.57 9.46
CA MET A 120 -5.26 3.40 10.65
C MET A 120 -6.11 4.69 10.71
N ALA A 121 -7.08 4.85 9.80
CA ALA A 121 -7.91 6.04 9.70
C ALA A 121 -9.10 6.01 10.69
N ARG A 122 -9.35 7.13 11.40
CA ARG A 122 -10.36 7.22 12.48
C ARG A 122 -11.80 7.02 11.99
N ASN A 123 -12.10 7.49 10.79
CA ASN A 123 -13.36 7.27 10.09
C ASN A 123 -13.66 5.77 9.93
N MET A 124 -12.66 4.98 9.57
CA MET A 124 -12.79 3.52 9.42
C MET A 124 -13.03 2.82 10.75
N GLU A 125 -12.30 3.21 11.78
CA GLU A 125 -12.52 2.69 13.13
C GLU A 125 -13.93 3.00 13.63
N SER A 126 -14.40 4.23 13.43
CA SER A 126 -15.74 4.64 13.83
C SER A 126 -16.84 3.88 13.07
N ALA A 127 -16.67 3.66 11.76
CA ALA A 127 -17.61 2.89 10.96
C ALA A 127 -17.63 1.40 11.38
N ALA A 128 -16.46 0.79 11.56
CA ALA A 128 -16.34 -0.61 11.95
C ALA A 128 -16.98 -0.89 13.31
N LYS A 129 -16.79 0.01 14.30
CA LYS A 129 -17.43 -0.09 15.63
C LYS A 129 -18.95 -0.06 15.57
N GLN A 130 -19.52 0.74 14.67
CA GLN A 130 -20.98 0.85 14.51
C GLN A 130 -21.57 -0.32 13.72
N LEU A 131 -20.83 -0.84 12.74
CA LEU A 131 -21.33 -1.87 11.82
C LEU A 131 -21.16 -3.30 12.36
N PHE A 132 -20.06 -3.57 13.07
CA PHE A 132 -19.63 -4.91 13.47
C PHE A 132 -19.36 -4.98 14.98
N THR A 133 -20.40 -4.80 15.78
CA THR A 133 -20.32 -4.67 17.25
C THR A 133 -19.64 -5.86 17.94
N ASN A 134 -19.79 -7.07 17.39
CA ASN A 134 -19.23 -8.31 17.95
C ASN A 134 -17.84 -8.66 17.39
N ALA A 135 -17.34 -7.89 16.42
CA ALA A 135 -16.08 -8.18 15.77
C ALA A 135 -14.89 -7.55 16.50
N LYS A 136 -13.77 -8.28 16.53
CA LYS A 136 -12.48 -7.72 16.91
C LYS A 136 -11.97 -6.81 15.78
N ILE A 137 -11.73 -5.55 16.10
CA ILE A 137 -11.13 -4.60 15.16
C ILE A 137 -9.61 -4.73 15.23
N VAL A 138 -8.99 -4.96 14.08
CA VAL A 138 -7.54 -5.19 13.95
C VAL A 138 -6.97 -4.18 12.95
N THR A 139 -5.85 -3.57 13.29
CA THR A 139 -5.14 -2.68 12.35
C THR A 139 -4.43 -3.49 11.27
N ASP A 140 -4.50 -3.04 10.02
CA ASP A 140 -3.76 -3.67 8.94
C ASP A 140 -2.23 -3.53 9.14
N ARG A 141 -1.55 -4.67 9.14
CA ARG A 141 -0.09 -4.76 9.24
C ARG A 141 0.60 -4.10 8.05
N PHE A 142 0.00 -4.12 6.86
CA PHE A 142 0.61 -3.49 5.69
C PHE A 142 0.71 -1.98 5.89
N HIS A 143 -0.35 -1.34 6.37
CA HIS A 143 -0.39 0.09 6.65
C HIS A 143 0.59 0.47 7.78
N VAL A 144 0.69 -0.33 8.84
CA VAL A 144 1.70 -0.13 9.91
C VAL A 144 3.12 -0.20 9.37
N VAL A 145 3.43 -1.22 8.56
CA VAL A 145 4.76 -1.37 7.94
C VAL A 145 5.04 -0.22 6.99
N LYS A 146 4.07 0.19 6.15
CA LYS A 146 4.20 1.33 5.25
C LYS A 146 4.55 2.61 6.01
N LEU A 147 3.86 2.90 7.12
CA LEU A 147 4.14 4.05 7.97
C LEU A 147 5.56 4.02 8.53
N LEU A 148 6.00 2.86 9.05
CA LEU A 148 7.37 2.70 9.55
C LEU A 148 8.39 2.97 8.45
N LEU A 149 8.19 2.38 7.26
CA LEU A 149 9.08 2.56 6.12
C LEU A 149 9.15 4.01 5.67
N GLU A 150 8.02 4.72 5.63
CA GLU A 150 7.99 6.15 5.31
C GLU A 150 8.80 6.98 6.30
N VAL A 151 8.68 6.71 7.60
CA VAL A 151 9.47 7.38 8.64
C VAL A 151 10.96 7.14 8.42
N LEU A 152 11.37 5.90 8.15
CA LEU A 152 12.77 5.57 7.87
C LEU A 152 13.31 6.31 6.64
N GLN A 153 12.50 6.44 5.59
CA GLN A 153 12.89 7.20 4.40
C GLN A 153 13.02 8.70 4.71
N ARG A 154 12.10 9.28 5.50
CA ARG A 154 12.22 10.69 5.92
C ARG A 154 13.50 10.93 6.70
N VAL A 155 13.84 10.05 7.63
CA VAL A 155 15.09 10.11 8.41
C VAL A 155 16.31 10.03 7.50
N ARG A 156 16.35 9.07 6.56
CA ARG A 156 17.44 8.92 5.59
C ARG A 156 17.59 10.18 4.71
N VAL A 157 16.49 10.72 4.21
CA VAL A 157 16.49 11.93 3.37
C VAL A 157 16.98 13.14 4.16
N ARG A 158 16.54 13.31 5.40
CA ARG A 158 17.03 14.37 6.30
C ARG A 158 18.54 14.30 6.48
N TYR A 159 19.08 13.12 6.82
CA TYR A 159 20.54 12.98 6.97
C TYR A 159 21.30 13.17 5.67
N ARG A 160 20.69 12.85 4.53
CA ARG A 160 21.31 13.14 3.23
C ARG A 160 21.43 14.64 3.00
N TRP A 161 20.42 15.42 3.37
CA TRP A 161 20.48 16.88 3.32
C TRP A 161 21.56 17.43 4.26
N GLU A 162 21.62 16.96 5.50
CA GLU A 162 22.68 17.35 6.45
C GLU A 162 24.09 17.06 5.91
N ALA A 163 24.30 15.91 5.27
CA ALA A 163 25.57 15.56 4.64
C ALA A 163 25.92 16.45 3.44
N ILE A 164 24.92 16.88 2.67
CA ILE A 164 25.10 17.84 1.57
C ILE A 164 25.47 19.22 2.12
N ASP A 165 24.81 19.67 3.19
CA ASP A 165 25.08 20.97 3.81
C ASP A 165 26.50 21.05 4.39
N LEU A 166 26.94 19.99 5.07
CA LEU A 166 28.33 19.87 5.57
C LEU A 166 29.35 19.88 4.43
N GLU A 167 29.07 19.19 3.33
CA GLU A 167 29.93 19.19 2.15
C GLU A 167 30.00 20.59 1.51
N ASN A 168 28.85 21.26 1.37
CA ASN A 168 28.79 22.62 0.83
C ASN A 168 29.61 23.60 1.68
N GLU A 169 29.53 23.48 3.00
CA GLU A 169 30.32 24.29 3.92
C GLU A 169 31.83 24.01 3.78
N ALA A 170 32.22 22.74 3.69
CA ALA A 170 33.61 22.36 3.48
C ALA A 170 34.15 22.86 2.12
N ILE A 171 33.34 22.82 1.06
CA ILE A 171 33.67 23.40 -0.25
C ILE A 171 33.86 24.91 -0.14
N ARG A 172 32.97 25.60 0.59
CA ARG A 172 33.05 27.05 0.82
C ARG A 172 34.35 27.42 1.54
N LEU A 173 34.69 26.71 2.62
CA LEU A 173 35.92 26.91 3.37
C LEU A 173 37.17 26.61 2.53
N ALA A 174 37.17 25.54 1.74
CA ALA A 174 38.27 25.22 0.84
C ALA A 174 38.52 26.36 -0.18
N LYS A 175 37.43 26.88 -0.76
CA LYS A 175 37.48 28.02 -1.71
C LYS A 175 38.03 29.29 -1.07
N ILE A 176 37.62 29.61 0.17
CA ILE A 176 38.13 30.78 0.91
C ILE A 176 39.65 30.65 1.15
N ASN A 177 40.12 29.45 1.46
CA ASN A 177 41.53 29.18 1.71
C ASN A 177 42.35 28.93 0.43
N GLY A 178 41.74 29.07 -0.77
CA GLY A 178 42.41 28.84 -2.05
C GLY A 178 42.83 27.38 -2.31
N ILE A 179 42.31 26.43 -1.52
CA ILE A 179 42.60 25.00 -1.68
C ILE A 179 41.48 24.29 -2.44
N LYS A 180 41.82 23.25 -3.20
CA LYS A 180 40.83 22.41 -3.88
C LYS A 180 40.15 21.50 -2.85
N TYR A 181 38.82 21.52 -2.79
CA TYR A 181 38.07 20.58 -1.98
C TYR A 181 38.24 19.13 -2.50
N VAL A 182 38.47 18.20 -1.58
CA VAL A 182 38.51 16.76 -1.83
C VAL A 182 37.46 16.10 -0.94
N PRO A 183 36.47 15.39 -1.53
CA PRO A 183 35.41 14.77 -0.75
C PRO A 183 35.94 13.61 0.10
N ILE A 184 35.34 13.43 1.28
CA ILE A 184 35.61 12.26 2.13
C ILE A 184 34.89 11.07 1.50
N VAL A 185 35.67 10.06 1.12
CA VAL A 185 35.20 8.83 0.51
C VAL A 185 35.29 7.69 1.53
N LEU A 186 34.24 6.88 1.61
CA LEU A 186 34.12 5.74 2.50
C LEU A 186 34.84 4.52 1.92
N GLN A 187 34.97 3.45 2.72
CA GLN A 187 35.68 2.22 2.33
C GLN A 187 35.17 1.61 1.01
N ASN A 188 33.87 1.75 0.74
CA ASN A 188 33.22 1.25 -0.47
C ASN A 188 33.25 2.23 -1.67
N GLY A 189 33.98 3.35 -1.56
CA GLY A 189 34.07 4.35 -2.63
C GLY A 189 32.91 5.35 -2.67
N ASP A 190 31.92 5.27 -1.78
CA ASP A 190 30.81 6.23 -1.71
C ASP A 190 31.20 7.44 -0.85
N THR A 191 30.71 8.65 -1.20
CA THR A 191 30.60 9.74 -0.22
C THR A 191 29.39 9.50 0.71
N ILE A 192 29.32 10.18 1.86
CA ILE A 192 28.21 10.01 2.83
C ILE A 192 26.84 10.26 2.17
N LYS A 193 26.71 11.31 1.34
CA LYS A 193 25.46 11.63 0.62
C LYS A 193 25.07 10.57 -0.43
N GLU A 194 26.06 9.91 -1.03
CA GLU A 194 25.85 8.82 -2.01
C GLU A 194 25.46 7.53 -1.31
N LEU A 195 26.14 7.19 -0.20
CA LEU A 195 25.75 6.08 0.66
C LEU A 195 24.28 6.24 1.06
N LEU A 196 23.89 7.39 1.61
CA LEU A 196 22.52 7.65 2.01
C LEU A 196 21.54 7.61 0.83
N ALA A 197 21.93 8.02 -0.38
CA ALA A 197 21.09 7.90 -1.58
C ALA A 197 20.88 6.43 -1.99
N ARG A 198 21.95 5.64 -1.99
CA ARG A 198 21.99 4.24 -2.45
C ARG A 198 21.43 3.26 -1.42
N SER A 199 21.36 3.66 -0.15
CA SER A 199 20.83 2.86 0.96
C SER A 199 19.30 2.78 1.04
N ARG A 200 18.56 3.36 0.07
CA ARG A 200 17.08 3.34 0.07
C ARG A 200 16.54 1.92 0.28
N PHE A 201 17.04 0.95 -0.47
CA PHE A 201 16.60 -0.45 -0.48
C PHE A 201 17.06 -1.28 0.72
N LEU A 202 18.13 -0.84 1.42
CA LEU A 202 18.60 -1.50 2.64
C LEU A 202 17.59 -1.42 3.77
N LEU A 203 16.76 -0.36 3.77
CA LEU A 203 15.82 -0.10 4.86
C LEU A 203 14.46 -0.80 4.69
N PHE A 204 14.23 -1.55 3.60
CA PHE A 204 12.93 -2.19 3.35
C PHE A 204 12.96 -3.55 2.65
N ARG A 205 14.09 -3.98 2.09
CA ARG A 205 14.22 -5.36 1.59
C ARG A 205 14.77 -6.24 2.68
N ASN A 206 14.20 -7.44 2.80
CA ASN A 206 14.74 -8.51 3.61
C ASN A 206 16.23 -8.73 3.31
N GLN A 207 17.03 -8.84 4.37
CA GLN A 207 18.49 -8.96 4.32
C GLN A 207 18.97 -10.13 3.46
N ALA A 208 18.21 -11.25 3.43
CA ALA A 208 18.52 -12.41 2.61
C ALA A 208 18.49 -12.12 1.10
N LYS A 209 17.84 -11.02 0.69
CA LYS A 209 17.74 -10.58 -0.72
C LYS A 209 18.74 -9.47 -1.07
N TRP A 210 19.66 -9.13 -0.17
CA TRP A 210 20.68 -8.13 -0.43
C TRP A 210 21.79 -8.70 -1.31
N THR A 211 22.20 -7.90 -2.29
CA THR A 211 23.45 -8.10 -3.04
C THR A 211 24.66 -7.87 -2.13
N ASP A 212 25.83 -8.34 -2.51
CA ASP A 212 27.04 -8.16 -1.68
C ASP A 212 27.41 -6.68 -1.53
N CYS A 213 27.25 -5.88 -2.60
CA CYS A 213 27.41 -4.42 -2.54
C CYS A 213 26.39 -3.74 -1.60
N GLN A 214 25.23 -4.35 -1.36
CA GLN A 214 24.24 -3.86 -0.41
C GLN A 214 24.63 -4.22 1.03
N LYS A 215 25.15 -5.42 1.25
CA LYS A 215 25.66 -5.85 2.57
C LYS A 215 26.83 -4.96 3.01
N GLU A 216 27.79 -4.70 2.12
CA GLU A 216 28.92 -3.81 2.39
C GLU A 216 28.45 -2.39 2.78
N ARG A 217 27.54 -1.81 2.00
CA ARG A 217 26.92 -0.51 2.32
C ARG A 217 26.16 -0.54 3.64
N ALA A 218 25.47 -1.63 3.95
CA ALA A 218 24.74 -1.76 5.21
C ALA A 218 25.70 -1.74 6.40
N VAL A 219 26.82 -2.46 6.33
CA VAL A 219 27.87 -2.42 7.35
C VAL A 219 28.30 -0.97 7.56
N ILE A 220 28.75 -0.29 6.50
CA ILE A 220 29.23 1.10 6.59
C ILE A 220 28.14 2.04 7.13
N LEU A 221 26.89 1.89 6.68
CA LEU A 221 25.75 2.71 7.12
C LEU A 221 25.48 2.56 8.63
N PHE A 222 25.59 1.34 9.16
CA PHE A 222 25.24 1.03 10.55
C PHE A 222 26.44 1.11 11.52
N THR A 223 27.69 0.96 11.03
CA THR A 223 28.92 1.03 11.85
C THR A 223 29.60 2.40 11.77
N ASP A 224 29.81 2.92 10.56
CA ASP A 224 30.79 3.98 10.29
C ASP A 224 30.20 5.37 10.17
N VAL A 225 28.87 5.49 10.10
CA VAL A 225 28.19 6.79 10.18
C VAL A 225 28.21 7.28 11.65
N SER A 226 29.35 7.19 12.32
CA SER A 226 29.60 7.60 13.70
C SER A 226 29.48 9.11 13.92
N HIS A 227 29.47 9.92 12.86
CA HIS A 227 29.31 11.39 12.95
C HIS A 227 27.88 11.90 12.68
N VAL A 228 26.97 11.07 12.16
CA VAL A 228 25.54 11.41 11.90
C VAL A 228 24.59 10.42 12.61
N SER A 229 25.11 9.37 13.27
CA SER A 229 24.32 8.30 13.88
C SER A 229 23.64 8.68 15.19
N LYS A 230 22.40 9.13 15.05
CA LYS A 230 21.43 9.09 16.15
C LYS A 230 20.77 7.69 16.28
N PRO A 231 20.21 7.36 17.47
CA PRO A 231 19.81 6.01 17.89
C PRO A 231 18.97 5.20 16.90
N LEU A 232 18.15 5.89 16.10
CA LEU A 232 17.15 5.26 15.23
C LEU A 232 17.74 4.40 14.10
N LEU A 233 18.90 4.77 13.54
CA LEU A 233 19.56 3.96 12.51
C LEU A 233 20.26 2.75 13.10
N LYS A 234 20.79 2.87 14.33
CA LYS A 234 21.47 1.78 15.04
C LYS A 234 20.49 0.75 15.63
N SER A 235 19.23 1.12 15.88
CA SER A 235 18.20 0.21 16.36
C SER A 235 17.52 -0.62 15.26
N LEU A 236 17.73 -0.29 13.98
CA LEU A 236 17.10 -0.98 12.85
C LEU A 236 17.49 -2.45 12.68
N PRO A 237 18.78 -2.83 12.82
CA PRO A 237 19.17 -4.24 12.76
C PRO A 237 18.56 -5.08 13.90
N LEU A 238 18.24 -4.46 15.04
CA LEU A 238 17.67 -5.13 16.22
C LEU A 238 16.17 -5.39 16.09
N LEU A 239 15.49 -4.76 15.13
CA LEU A 239 14.05 -4.93 14.90
C LEU A 239 13.69 -6.15 14.03
N GLY A 240 14.68 -6.97 13.62
CA GLY A 240 14.44 -8.22 12.89
C GLY A 240 13.79 -8.05 11.51
N LEU A 241 14.00 -6.89 10.87
CA LEU A 241 13.61 -6.62 9.47
C LEU A 241 14.69 -7.06 8.47
#